data_AF-A0A3N5NUB4-F1
#
_entry.id   AF-A0A3N5NUB4-F1
#
_cell.length_a   1.000
_cell.length_b   1.000
_cell.length_c   1.000
_cell.angle_alpha   90.00
_cell.angle_beta   90.00
_cell.angle_gamma   90.00
#
_symmetry.space_group_name_H-M   'P 1'
#
loop_
_entity.id
_entity.type
_entity.pdbx_description
1 polymer ?
#
loop_
_entity_poly.entity_id
_entity_poly.type
_entity_poly.pdbx_seq_one_letter_code
_entity_poly.pdbx_strand_id
1 'polypeptide(L)' 'MDERQTLSIMKACEVVGVSRRTIYNWMAGGKVEYVRTAGGSVRIFADSLWRAPQPTQNEQIQH' A
#
# COMPACT_ATOMS: atom_id res chain seq x y z
N MET A 1 -8.01 -23.06 8.50
CA MET A 1 -6.89 -22.11 8.36
C MET A 1 -7.48 -20.84 7.79
N ASP A 2 -7.26 -19.70 8.43
CA ASP A 2 -7.81 -18.44 7.93
C ASP A 2 -7.00 -17.99 6.71
N GLU A 3 -7.66 -17.84 5.56
CA GLU A 3 -7.01 -17.44 4.32
C GLU A 3 -6.85 -15.91 4.35
N ARG A 4 -5.61 -15.42 4.56
CA ARG A 4 -5.34 -13.98 4.61
C ARG A 4 -5.87 -13.31 3.34
N GLN A 5 -6.78 -12.35 3.52
CA GLN A 5 -7.30 -11.57 2.42
C GLN A 5 -6.16 -10.77 1.78
N THR A 6 -6.13 -10.77 0.44
CA THR A 6 -5.20 -9.92 -0.29
C THR A 6 -5.92 -9.11 -1.38
N LEU A 7 -5.32 -7.99 -1.76
CA LEU A 7 -5.84 -7.00 -2.69
C LEU A 7 -4.91 -6.82 -3.90
N SER A 8 -5.45 -6.32 -5.01
CA SER A 8 -4.63 -5.80 -6.11
C SER A 8 -3.97 -4.48 -5.69
N ILE A 9 -2.93 -4.06 -6.42
CA ILE A 9 -2.29 -2.74 -6.18
C ILE A 9 -3.32 -1.62 -6.28
N MET A 10 -4.20 -1.65 -7.28
CA MET A 10 -5.25 -0.64 -7.45
C MET A 10 -6.19 -0.60 -6.26
N LYS A 11 -6.63 -1.77 -5.79
CA LYS A 11 -7.54 -1.83 -4.63
C LYS A 11 -6.85 -1.37 -3.35
N ALA A 12 -5.56 -1.68 -3.17
CA ALA A 12 -4.79 -1.16 -2.06
C ALA A 12 -4.72 0.38 -2.09
N CYS A 13 -4.45 0.99 -3.26
CA CYS A 13 -4.47 2.45 -3.41
C CYS A 13 -5.79 3.06 -2.98
N GLU A 14 -6.92 2.48 -3.40
CA GLU A 14 -8.26 2.94 -2.99
C GLU A 14 -8.47 2.82 -1.48
N VAL A 15 -8.08 1.69 -0.89
CA VAL A 15 -8.30 1.41 0.54
C VAL A 15 -7.51 2.35 1.43
N VAL A 16 -6.24 2.62 1.11
CA VAL A 16 -5.38 3.48 1.95
C VAL A 16 -5.32 4.94 1.50
N GLY A 17 -5.91 5.27 0.35
CA GLY A 17 -5.94 6.64 -0.18
C GLY A 17 -4.57 7.16 -0.64
N VAL A 18 -3.72 6.30 -1.21
CA VAL A 18 -2.38 6.69 -1.66
C VAL A 18 -2.15 6.33 -3.13
N SER A 19 -1.12 6.95 -3.72
CA SER A 19 -0.72 6.64 -5.09
C SER A 19 -0.12 5.23 -5.22
N ARG A 20 -0.15 4.68 -6.44
CA ARG A 20 0.58 3.43 -6.77
C ARG A 20 2.06 3.52 -6.42
N ARG A 21 2.69 4.69 -6.60
CA ARG A 21 4.10 4.91 -6.26
C ARG A 21 4.34 4.74 -4.76
N THR A 22 3.42 5.20 -3.92
CA THR A 22 3.49 5.00 -2.47
C THR A 22 3.41 3.51 -2.12
N ILE A 23 2.50 2.77 -2.75
CA ILE A 23 2.40 1.31 -2.59
C ILE A 23 3.70 0.60 -3.01
N TYR A 24 4.29 0.97 -4.16
CA TYR A 24 5.58 0.42 -4.58
C TYR A 24 6.71 0.74 -3.60
N ASN A 25 6.76 1.96 -3.07
CA ASN A 25 7.75 2.34 -2.06
C ASN A 25 7.57 1.55 -0.76
N TRP A 26 6.34 1.24 -0.36
CA TRP A 26 6.08 0.40 0.80
C TRP A 26 6.52 -1.04 0.57
N MET A 27 6.25 -1.62 -0.60
CA MET A 27 6.73 -2.96 -0.94
C MET A 27 8.27 -3.02 -0.98
N ALA A 28 8.91 -2.05 -1.63
CA ALA A 28 10.37 -1.97 -1.69
C ALA A 28 11.02 -1.76 -0.31
N GLY A 29 10.33 -1.07 0.60
CA GLY A 29 10.77 -0.83 1.97
C GLY A 29 10.32 -1.89 2.98
N GLY A 30 9.69 -3.00 2.55
CA GLY A 30 9.21 -4.05 3.45
C GLY A 30 8.09 -3.63 4.41
N LYS A 31 7.39 -2.53 4.12
CA LYS A 31 6.33 -1.96 4.98
C LYS A 31 4.97 -2.63 4.80
N VAL A 32 4.81 -3.42 3.75
CA VAL A 32 3.62 -4.21 3.47
C VAL A 32 4.05 -5.59 3.01
N GLU A 33 3.27 -6.60 3.36
CA GLU A 33 3.47 -7.96 2.89
C GLU A 33 2.74 -8.15 1.56
N TYR A 34 3.35 -8.91 0.65
CA TYR A 34 2.74 -9.23 -0.63
C TYR A 34 3.23 -10.58 -1.15
N VAL A 35 2.45 -11.16 -2.07
CA VAL A 35 2.85 -12.31 -2.87
C VAL A 35 2.76 -11.99 -4.36
N ARG A 36 3.50 -12.75 -5.16
CA ARG A 36 3.35 -12.79 -6.62
C ARG A 36 2.54 -14.03 -6.98
N THR A 37 1.53 -13.87 -7.82
CA THR A 37 0.81 -15.02 -8.38
C THR A 37 1.68 -15.76 -9.40
N ALA A 38 1.30 -16.99 -9.77
CA ALA A 38 1.98 -17.73 -10.84
C ALA A 38 2.03 -16.96 -12.18
N GLY A 39 1.05 -16.07 -12.42
CA GLY A 39 1.02 -15.14 -13.56
C GLY A 39 1.78 -13.81 -13.33
N GLY A 40 2.54 -13.68 -12.25
CA GLY A 40 3.40 -12.51 -11.96
C GLY A 40 2.69 -11.29 -11.39
N SER A 41 1.36 -11.34 -11.21
CA SER A 41 0.61 -10.22 -10.61
C SER A 41 0.89 -10.11 -9.10
N VAL A 42 0.92 -8.88 -8.58
CA VAL A 42 1.11 -8.62 -7.15
C VAL A 42 -0.22 -8.70 -6.40
N ARG A 43 -0.18 -9.31 -5.23
CA ARG A 43 -1.27 -9.49 -4.27
C ARG A 43 -0.79 -8.98 -2.91
N ILE A 44 -1.33 -7.86 -2.43
CA ILE A 44 -0.92 -7.25 -1.15
C ILE A 44 -1.82 -7.76 -0.03
N PHE A 45 -1.27 -8.24 1.07
CA PHE A 45 -2.07 -8.71 2.21
C PHE A 45 -2.75 -7.53 2.89
N ALA A 46 -4.08 -7.59 3.01
CA ALA A 46 -4.91 -6.47 3.45
C ALA A 46 -4.61 -6.05 4.90
N ASP A 47 -4.32 -7.02 5.76
CA ASP A 47 -3.94 -6.84 7.17
C ASP A 47 -2.57 -6.15 7.35
N SER A 48 -1.70 -6.21 6.34
CA SER A 48 -0.38 -5.56 6.37
C SER A 48 -0.39 -4.10 5.89
N LEU A 49 -1.51 -3.61 5.33
CA LEU A 49 -1.61 -2.24 4.83
C LEU A 49 -1.62 -1.23 6.00
N TRP A 50 -0.54 -0.45 6.13
CA TRP A 50 -0.45 0.61 7.13
C TRP A 50 -1.27 1.84 6.71
N ARG A 51 -1.96 2.45 7.69
CA ARG A 51 -2.42 3.83 7.60
C ARG A 51 -1.62 4.67 8.58
N ALA A 52 -0.43 5.09 8.18
CA ALA A 52 0.20 6.24 8.85
C ALA A 52 -0.40 7.51 8.23
N PRO A 53 -1.19 8.31 8.97
CA PRO A 53 -1.59 9.62 8.50
C PRO A 53 -0.33 10.50 8.46
N GLN A 54 0.25 10.67 7.28
CA GLN A 54 1.23 11.74 7.12
C GLN A 54 0.43 13.01 6.83
N PRO A 55 0.48 14.04 7.69
CA PRO A 55 0.07 15.36 7.25
C PRO A 55 0.86 15.66 5.98
N THR A 56 0.17 15.92 4.89
CA THR A 56 0.78 16.48 3.69
C THR A 56 1.56 17.71 4.12
N GLN A 57 2.89 17.61 4.14
CA GLN A 57 3.82 18.74 4.21
C GLN A 57 3.69 19.54 2.91
N ASN A 58 2.57 20.24 2.77
CA ASN A 58 2.37 21.32 1.80
C ASN A 58 1.57 22.47 2.44
N GLU A 59 1.43 22.47 3.76
CA GLU A 59 1.06 23.65 4.54
C GLU A 59 2.35 24.29 5.06
N GLN A 60 2.49 25.60 4.83
CA GLN A 60 3.57 26.50 5.26
C GLN A 60 4.77 26.66 4.32
N ILE A 61 4.53 27.21 3.13
CA ILE A 61 5.27 28.43 2.74
C ILE A 61 4.23 29.49 2.31
N GLN A 62 3.68 30.18 3.29
CA GLN A 62 3.24 31.57 3.15
C GLN A 62 3.81 32.31 4.36
N HIS A 63 4.79 33.18 4.11
CA HIS A 63 4.92 34.56 4.60
C HIS A 63 6.27 35.12 4.15
#